data_AF-A0A026W063-F1
#
_entry.id   AF-A0A026W063-F1
#
_cell.length_a   1.000
_cell.length_b   1.000
_cell.length_c   1.000
_cell.angle_alpha   90.00
_cell.angle_beta   90.00
_cell.angle_gamma   90.00
#
_symmetry.space_group_name_H-M   'P 1'
#
loop_
_entity.id
_entity.type
_entity.pdbx_description
1 polymer ?
#
loop_
_entity_poly.entity_id
_entity_poly.type
_entity_poly.pdbx_seq_one_letter_code
_entity_poly.pdbx_strand_id
1 'polypeptide(L)'
;MKMSKVGNQTNSQDPQAVNSRVFVGNLNTFQCSKTDVERMFQRYGRLAGISMHKGYAFVQFTNPFDARSACLGEDGRTVLSQILVAPQMSAESWQTLEDIIPAFPIFPLQPGERLA
;
A
#
# COMPACT_ATOMS: atom_id res chain seq x y z
N MET A 1 7.11 25.20 -5.91
CA MET A 1 7.16 24.14 -4.88
C MET A 1 7.60 22.83 -5.52
N LYS A 2 8.64 22.16 -5.02
CA LYS A 2 9.04 20.83 -5.53
C LYS A 2 8.04 19.80 -5.02
N MET A 3 7.10 19.37 -5.85
CA MET A 3 6.34 18.13 -5.61
C MET A 3 7.37 17.01 -5.52
N SER A 4 7.58 16.48 -4.32
CA SER A 4 8.33 15.24 -4.14
C SER A 4 7.67 14.19 -5.02
N LYS A 5 8.36 13.76 -6.08
CA LYS A 5 7.84 12.82 -7.06
C LYS A 5 7.78 11.44 -6.40
N VAL A 6 6.65 11.15 -5.75
CA VAL A 6 6.37 9.83 -5.19
C VAL A 6 6.39 8.83 -6.34
N GLY A 7 7.26 7.82 -6.23
CA GLY A 7 7.42 6.78 -7.23
C GLY A 7 6.12 6.04 -7.53
N ASN A 8 6.02 5.49 -8.75
CA ASN A 8 4.91 4.62 -9.14
C ASN A 8 5.24 3.14 -8.97
N GLN A 9 6.49 2.83 -8.57
CA GLN A 9 6.96 1.47 -8.34
C GLN A 9 7.20 1.29 -6.85
N THR A 10 6.47 0.35 -6.26
CA THR A 10 6.65 -0.06 -4.86
C THR A 10 7.27 -1.45 -4.74
N ASN A 11 7.57 -2.15 -5.85
CA ASN A 11 8.21 -3.47 -5.89
C ASN A 11 9.75 -3.35 -5.82
N SER A 12 10.27 -2.66 -4.82
CA SER A 12 11.70 -2.77 -4.51
C SER A 12 11.90 -3.89 -3.52
N GLN A 13 12.78 -4.85 -3.85
CA GLN A 13 13.19 -5.95 -2.97
C GLN A 13 14.25 -5.52 -1.94
N ASP A 14 14.65 -4.24 -1.93
CA ASP A 14 15.51 -3.69 -0.90
C ASP A 14 14.93 -3.95 0.50
N PRO A 15 15.69 -4.52 1.46
CA PRO A 15 15.20 -4.82 2.79
C PRO A 15 14.61 -3.61 3.52
N GLN A 16 15.14 -2.41 3.24
CA GLN A 16 14.61 -1.17 3.77
C GLN A 16 13.28 -0.79 3.13
N ALA A 17 13.12 -0.99 1.82
CA ALA A 17 11.85 -0.77 1.12
C ALA A 17 10.80 -1.78 1.60
N VAL A 18 11.10 -3.07 1.64
CA VAL A 18 10.14 -4.09 2.12
C VAL A 18 9.67 -3.80 3.56
N ASN A 19 10.58 -3.40 4.46
CA ASN A 19 10.22 -3.04 5.84
C ASN A 19 9.44 -1.72 5.98
N SER A 20 9.46 -0.85 4.98
CA SER A 20 8.78 0.45 4.98
C SER A 20 7.53 0.47 4.10
N ARG A 21 7.11 -0.71 3.62
CA ARG A 21 5.89 -0.87 2.83
C ARG A 21 4.69 -1.03 3.75
N VAL A 22 3.59 -0.38 3.39
CA VAL A 22 2.31 -0.38 4.10
C VAL A 22 1.24 -0.89 3.16
N PHE A 23 0.48 -1.87 3.63
CA PHE A 23 -0.70 -2.37 2.93
C PHE A 23 -1.89 -1.55 3.39
N VAL A 24 -2.73 -1.12 2.45
CA VAL A 24 -3.97 -0.41 2.75
C VAL A 24 -5.10 -1.18 2.08
N GLY A 25 -5.71 -2.09 2.82
CA GLY A 25 -6.87 -2.86 2.39
C GLY A 25 -8.19 -2.15 2.67
N ASN A 26 -9.27 -2.66 2.07
CA ASN A 26 -10.63 -2.16 2.26
C ASN A 26 -10.78 -0.67 1.87
N LEU A 27 -10.01 -0.25 0.86
CA LEU A 27 -10.00 1.12 0.36
C LEU A 27 -11.03 1.29 -0.75
N ASN A 28 -11.90 2.31 -0.66
CA ASN A 28 -12.84 2.63 -1.74
C ASN A 28 -12.09 3.27 -2.91
N THR A 29 -11.46 2.48 -3.78
CA THR A 29 -10.68 3.03 -4.91
C THR A 29 -11.53 3.70 -5.99
N PHE A 30 -12.86 3.70 -5.83
CA PHE A 30 -13.78 4.47 -6.65
C PHE A 30 -13.84 5.95 -6.22
N GLN A 31 -13.61 6.23 -4.94
CA GLN A 31 -13.62 7.58 -4.36
C GLN A 31 -12.22 8.05 -3.91
N CYS A 32 -11.36 7.11 -3.53
CA CYS A 32 -9.99 7.39 -3.07
C CYS A 32 -9.03 7.34 -4.25
N SER A 33 -8.34 8.46 -4.52
CA SER A 33 -7.31 8.54 -5.55
C SER A 33 -5.89 8.49 -4.97
N LYS A 34 -4.88 8.35 -5.84
CA LYS A 34 -3.47 8.29 -5.42
C LYS A 34 -3.09 9.53 -4.63
N THR A 35 -3.61 10.68 -5.04
CA THR A 35 -3.39 11.97 -4.39
C THR A 35 -4.00 12.00 -2.98
N ASP A 36 -5.14 11.35 -2.77
CA ASP A 36 -5.78 11.31 -1.45
C ASP A 36 -4.99 10.42 -0.50
N VAL A 37 -4.58 9.23 -0.97
CA VAL A 37 -3.67 8.34 -0.21
C VAL A 37 -2.35 9.07 0.07
N GLU A 38 -1.76 9.74 -0.92
CA GLU A 38 -0.54 10.52 -0.74
C GLU A 38 -0.71 11.54 0.38
N ARG A 39 -1.77 12.35 0.35
CA ARG A 39 -2.04 13.36 1.39
C ARG A 39 -2.32 12.76 2.76
N MET A 40 -3.04 11.63 2.83
CA MET A 40 -3.33 10.94 4.08
C MET A 40 -2.07 10.39 4.73
N PHE A 41 -1.19 9.76 3.95
CA PHE A 41 -0.01 9.07 4.46
C PHE A 41 1.21 9.99 4.57
N GLN A 42 1.30 11.06 3.78
CA GLN A 42 2.40 12.03 3.83
C GLN A 42 2.49 12.78 5.17
N ARG A 43 1.40 12.81 5.96
CA ARG A 43 1.42 13.39 7.32
C ARG A 43 2.31 12.64 8.30
N TYR A 44 2.52 11.34 8.07
CA TYR A 44 3.34 10.47 8.93
C TYR A 44 4.81 10.52 8.56
N GLY A 45 5.10 10.71 7.27
CA GLY A 45 6.47 10.69 6.78
C GLY A 45 6.55 10.83 5.26
N ARG A 46 7.76 10.69 4.74
CA ARG A 46 8.00 10.82 3.30
C ARG A 46 7.66 9.52 2.57
N LEU A 47 6.82 9.64 1.55
CA LEU A 47 6.45 8.54 0.67
C LEU A 47 7.50 8.36 -0.42
N ALA A 48 8.02 7.15 -0.55
CA ALA A 48 8.92 6.75 -1.63
C ALA A 48 8.12 6.34 -2.88
N GLY A 49 6.97 5.67 -2.71
CA GLY A 49 6.12 5.25 -3.82
C GLY A 49 4.70 4.88 -3.40
N ILE A 50 3.73 4.96 -4.31
CA ILE A 50 2.35 4.52 -4.07
C ILE A 50 1.85 3.77 -5.31
N SER A 51 1.30 2.58 -5.07
CA SER A 51 0.66 1.73 -6.08
C SER A 51 -0.78 1.48 -5.68
N MET A 52 -1.75 1.92 -6.47
CA MET A 52 -3.17 1.71 -6.19
C MET A 52 -3.76 0.62 -7.06
N HIS A 53 -4.64 -0.18 -6.48
CA HIS A 53 -5.31 -1.29 -7.13
C HIS A 53 -6.79 -1.32 -6.72
N LYS A 54 -7.61 -2.16 -7.34
CA LYS A 54 -9.04 -2.21 -7.02
C LYS A 54 -9.28 -2.79 -5.62
N GLY A 55 -9.77 -1.97 -4.70
CA GLY A 55 -10.08 -2.36 -3.31
C GLY A 55 -8.93 -2.25 -2.30
N TYR A 56 -7.72 -1.86 -2.73
CA TYR A 56 -6.54 -1.74 -1.87
C TYR A 56 -5.43 -0.90 -2.50
N ALA A 57 -4.45 -0.51 -1.72
CA ALA A 57 -3.26 0.21 -2.17
C ALA A 57 -2.01 -0.23 -1.40
N PHE A 58 -0.86 -0.07 -2.03
CA PHE A 58 0.45 -0.18 -1.40
C PHE A 58 1.07 1.20 -1.30
N VAL A 59 1.54 1.51 -0.11
CA VAL A 59 2.25 2.76 0.18
C VAL A 59 3.63 2.42 0.67
N GLN A 60 4.64 2.87 -0.05
CA GLN A 60 6.04 2.68 0.28
C GLN A 60 6.57 3.95 0.92
N PHE A 61 7.03 3.87 2.16
CA PHE A 61 7.72 4.97 2.83
C PHE A 61 9.22 4.93 2.55
N THR A 62 9.90 6.04 2.79
CA THR A 62 11.38 6.06 2.81
C THR A 62 11.94 5.50 4.11
N ASN A 63 11.15 5.48 5.19
CA ASN A 63 11.58 5.10 6.53
C ASN A 63 10.59 4.10 7.14
N PRO A 64 11.04 2.93 7.63
CA PRO A 64 10.16 1.91 8.20
C PRO A 64 9.49 2.32 9.51
N PHE A 65 10.07 3.27 10.24
CA PHE A 65 9.45 3.81 11.45
C PHE A 65 8.18 4.62 11.15
N ASP A 66 8.23 5.44 10.10
CA ASP A 66 7.09 6.24 9.64
C ASP A 66 5.97 5.33 9.12
N ALA A 67 6.35 4.29 8.36
CA ALA A 67 5.43 3.25 7.89
C ALA A 67 4.68 2.58 9.04
N ARG A 68 5.41 2.20 10.10
CA ARG A 68 4.82 1.56 11.29
C ARG A 68 3.85 2.49 12.01
N SER A 69 4.22 3.77 12.15
CA SER A 69 3.37 4.79 12.75
C SER A 69 2.10 5.03 11.93
N ALA A 70 2.22 5.00 10.60
CA ALA A 70 1.09 5.11 9.69
C ALA A 70 0.16 3.89 9.76
N CYS A 71 0.70 2.66 9.82
CA CYS A 71 -0.09 1.45 10.06
C CYS A 71 -0.90 1.58 11.34
N LEU A 72 -0.25 1.86 12.47
CA LEU A 72 -0.92 2.03 13.76
C LEU A 72 -1.94 3.18 13.79
N GLY A 73 -1.67 4.26 13.04
CA GLY A 73 -2.51 5.45 13.00
C GLY A 73 -3.70 5.36 12.05
N GLU A 74 -3.57 4.59 10.96
CA GLU A 74 -4.60 4.43 9.93
C GLU A 74 -5.35 3.10 10.03
N ASP A 75 -4.80 2.08 10.70
CA ASP A 75 -5.51 0.83 10.96
C ASP A 75 -6.74 1.09 11.85
N GLY A 76 -7.91 0.72 11.35
CA GLY A 76 -9.18 1.01 12.03
C GLY A 76 -9.72 2.42 11.81
N ARG A 77 -9.03 3.30 11.06
CA ARG A 77 -9.58 4.61 10.70
C ARG A 77 -10.63 4.50 9.62
N THR A 78 -11.72 5.25 9.79
CA THR A 78 -12.73 5.40 8.76
C THR A 78 -12.28 6.45 7.74
N VAL A 79 -11.88 5.99 6.56
CA VAL A 79 -11.54 6.84 5.42
C VAL A 79 -12.59 6.63 4.33
N LEU A 80 -13.24 7.73 3.91
CA LEU A 80 -14.24 7.72 2.83
C LEU A 80 -15.34 6.66 3.06
N SER A 81 -15.83 6.57 4.30
CA SER A 81 -16.86 5.62 4.75
C SER A 81 -16.45 4.14 4.80
N GLN A 82 -15.16 3.80 4.60
CA GLN A 82 -14.64 2.45 4.82
C GLN A 82 -13.57 2.45 5.93
N ILE A 83 -13.53 1.37 6.70
CA ILE A 83 -12.49 1.16 7.71
C ILE A 83 -11.23 0.67 6.99
N LEU A 84 -10.15 1.44 7.05
CA LEU A 84 -8.88 1.01 6.49
C LEU A 84 -8.30 -0.12 7.31
N VAL A 85 -7.81 -1.13 6.59
CA VAL A 85 -7.11 -2.27 7.16
C VAL A 85 -5.65 -2.09 6.77
N ALA A 86 -4.82 -1.68 7.72
CA ALA A 86 -3.40 -1.40 7.51
C ALA A 86 -2.51 -2.22 8.44
N PRO A 87 -2.58 -3.56 8.36
CA PRO A 87 -1.84 -4.44 9.25
C PRO A 87 -0.34 -4.20 9.10
N GLN A 88 0.34 -4.13 10.25
CA GLN A 88 1.80 -4.14 10.28
C GLN A 88 2.28 -5.55 9.90
N MET A 89 2.64 -5.74 8.63
CA MET A 89 3.22 -6.99 8.15
C MET A 89 4.75 -6.96 8.31
N SER A 90 5.33 -8.04 8.85
CA SER A 90 6.78 -8.21 8.83
C SER A 90 7.25 -8.41 7.39
N ALA A 91 8.48 -7.97 7.05
CA ALA A 91 9.07 -8.17 5.71
C ALA A 91 8.96 -9.62 5.21
N GLU A 92 8.99 -10.57 6.14
CA GLU A 92 8.88 -12.02 5.92
C GLU A 92 7.49 -12.41 5.42
N SER A 93 6.44 -11.72 5.89
CA SER A 93 5.05 -11.94 5.45
C SER A 93 4.75 -11.27 4.10
N TRP A 94 5.50 -10.21 3.75
CA TRP A 94 5.33 -9.49 2.48
C TRP A 94 5.75 -10.31 1.27
N GLN A 95 6.86 -11.07 1.38
CA GLN A 95 7.31 -11.98 0.32
C GLN A 95 6.22 -13.00 -0.01
N THR A 96 5.62 -13.59 1.04
CA THR A 96 4.52 -14.54 0.87
C THR A 96 3.31 -13.83 0.26
N LEU A 97 2.94 -12.64 0.73
CA LEU A 97 1.81 -11.91 0.13
C LEU A 97 2.01 -11.55 -1.33
N GLU A 98 3.18 -11.12 -1.78
CA GLU A 98 3.41 -10.87 -3.21
C GLU A 98 3.26 -12.14 -4.06
N ASP A 99 3.65 -13.31 -3.52
CA ASP A 99 3.41 -14.61 -4.14
C ASP A 99 1.94 -15.08 -4.08
N ILE A 100 1.17 -14.73 -3.02
CA ILE A 100 -0.22 -15.17 -2.83
C ILE A 100 -1.27 -14.16 -3.36
N ILE A 101 -0.95 -12.87 -3.51
CA ILE A 101 -1.85 -11.84 -4.06
C ILE A 101 -2.46 -12.25 -5.42
N PRO A 102 -1.72 -12.86 -6.37
CA PRO A 102 -2.35 -13.37 -7.60
C PRO A 102 -3.34 -14.55 -7.36
N ALA A 103 -3.32 -15.18 -6.19
CA ALA A 103 -4.16 -16.33 -5.83
C ALA A 103 -5.34 -16.01 -4.88
N PHE A 104 -5.50 -14.74 -4.44
CA PHE A 104 -6.61 -14.37 -3.54
C PHE A 104 -7.93 -14.16 -4.30
N PRO A 105 -9.04 -14.85 -3.92
CA PRO A 105 -10.31 -14.83 -4.66
C PRO A 105 -11.08 -13.49 -4.62
N ILE A 106 -10.56 -12.46 -3.95
CA ILE A 106 -11.10 -11.08 -4.00
C ILE A 106 -10.66 -10.36 -5.30
N PHE A 107 -9.74 -10.95 -6.06
CA PHE A 107 -9.25 -10.43 -7.32
C PHE A 107 -9.94 -11.07 -8.51
N PRO A 108 -10.75 -10.34 -9.29
CA PRO A 108 -11.06 -10.81 -10.63
C PRO A 108 -9.75 -10.80 -11.44
N LEU A 109 -9.21 -12.01 -11.67
CA LEU A 109 -8.19 -12.28 -12.68
C LEU A 109 -8.54 -11.49 -13.93
N GLN A 110 -7.64 -10.62 -14.38
CA GLN A 110 -7.80 -9.96 -15.66
C GLN A 110 -7.77 -11.05 -16.74
N PRO A 111 -8.73 -11.07 -17.68
CA PRO A 111 -8.74 -12.07 -18.75
C PRO A 111 -7.52 -11.84 -19.64
N GLY A 112 -6.46 -12.63 -19.43
CA GLY A 112 -5.21 -12.51 -20.21
C GLY A 112 -3.98 -13.16 -19.59
N GLU A 113 -3.93 -13.37 -18.26
CA GLU A 113 -2.81 -14.07 -17.63
C GLU A 113 -2.97 -15.59 -17.80
N ARG A 114 -2.42 -16.10 -18.92
CA ARG A 114 -2.22 -17.53 -19.11
C ARG A 114 -1.16 -18.00 -18.13
N LEU A 115 -1.56 -18.91 -17.24
CA LEU A 115 -0.66 -19.79 -16.51
C LEU A 115 0.22 -20.52 -17.55
N ALA A 116 1.53 -20.30 -17.47
CA ALA A 116 2.52 -21.21 -18.04
C ALA A 116 2.78 -22.35 -17.05
#